data_AF-Q7VLU3-F1
#
_entry.id   AF-Q7VLU3-F1
#
_cell.length_a   1.000
_cell.length_b   1.000
_cell.length_c   1.000
_cell.angle_alpha   90.00
_cell.angle_beta   90.00
_cell.angle_gamma   90.00
#
_symmetry.space_group_name_H-M   'P 1'
#
loop_
_entity.id
_entity.type
_entity.pdbx_description
1 polymer ?
#
loop_
_entity_poly.entity_id
_entity_poly.type
_entity_poly.pdbx_seq_one_letter_code
_entity_poly.pdbx_strand_id
1 'polypeptide(L)'
;MTKKAILLSFLGGFLSLSLEVIWIRLLGFQTFSLPQAFSFTLALFLLGIAFSSFIGKKVCQQGDASINYIGRIFFIAALFDCLAIGLISTTSNSFTNLVYSIFSIFCCALLRGIVFPIVHHLGSEHKKTGAAISNVYFANVLGCTIAPIFIGFYLLDQFTTQQTYLIVISITLIIACFCLTKRVFKAINALFAISVVFATALLPEKMISTLANEEDMQLETLIENKHGIIQVYLDKNQDHLVYGSNVYDGQLNVNLNHNSNGIHRAYLLPAHRK
;
A
#
# COMPACT_ATOMS: atom_id res chain seq x y z
N MET A 1 11.86 -21.52 19.39
CA MET A 1 10.81 -21.44 18.34
C MET A 1 9.75 -20.39 18.68
N THR A 2 9.11 -20.46 19.85
CA THR A 2 8.00 -19.57 20.25
C THR A 2 8.26 -18.07 20.09
N LYS A 3 9.41 -17.53 20.56
CA LYS A 3 9.74 -16.10 20.41
C LYS A 3 9.82 -15.65 18.93
N LYS A 4 10.36 -16.50 18.06
CA LYS A 4 10.45 -16.22 16.61
C LYS A 4 9.07 -16.24 15.97
N ALA A 5 8.21 -17.19 16.37
CA ALA A 5 6.82 -17.25 15.89
C ALA A 5 6.03 -16.00 16.30
N ILE A 6 6.13 -15.56 17.56
CA ILE A 6 5.47 -14.33 18.04
C ILE A 6 5.92 -13.11 17.23
N LEU A 7 7.23 -12.95 17.01
CA LEU A 7 7.77 -11.85 16.21
C LEU A 7 7.30 -11.90 14.76
N LEU A 8 7.30 -13.09 14.13
CA LEU A 8 6.82 -13.25 12.75
C LEU A 8 5.31 -13.02 12.65
N SER A 9 4.55 -13.32 13.69
CA SER A 9 3.12 -13.01 13.74
C SER A 9 2.89 -11.51 13.78
N PHE A 10 3.64 -10.79 14.62
CA PHE A 10 3.60 -9.33 14.68
C PHE A 10 3.95 -8.71 13.32
N LEU A 11 5.08 -9.10 12.75
CA LEU A 11 5.56 -8.56 11.48
C LEU A 11 4.67 -8.93 10.31
N GLY A 12 4.09 -10.14 10.30
CA GLY A 12 3.11 -10.57 9.31
C GLY A 12 1.86 -9.70 9.33
N GLY A 13 1.26 -9.49 10.51
CA GLY A 13 0.11 -8.60 10.69
C GLY A 13 0.43 -7.15 10.29
N PHE A 14 1.58 -6.64 10.73
CA PHE A 14 2.04 -5.29 10.39
C PHE A 14 2.20 -5.10 8.88
N LEU A 15 2.90 -6.00 8.18
CA LEU A 15 3.09 -5.91 6.73
C LEU A 15 1.78 -6.05 5.95
N SER A 16 0.91 -6.96 6.41
CA SER A 16 -0.40 -7.17 5.78
C SER A 16 -1.23 -5.88 5.84
N LEU A 17 -1.39 -5.30 7.04
CA LEU A 17 -2.23 -4.12 7.20
C LEU A 17 -1.56 -2.84 6.63
N SER A 18 -0.23 -2.81 6.56
CA SER A 18 0.49 -1.71 5.88
C SER A 18 0.09 -1.60 4.41
N LEU A 19 0.03 -2.74 3.70
CA LEU A 19 -0.40 -2.73 2.30
C LEU A 19 -1.90 -2.46 2.16
N GLU A 20 -2.74 -2.94 3.07
CA GLU A 20 -4.18 -2.64 3.04
C GLU A 20 -4.43 -1.12 3.06
N VAL A 21 -3.75 -0.40 3.94
CA VAL A 21 -3.85 1.07 4.05
C VAL A 21 -3.42 1.77 2.76
N ILE A 22 -2.32 1.32 2.15
CA ILE A 22 -1.85 1.89 0.89
C ILE A 22 -2.85 1.58 -0.25
N TRP A 23 -3.36 0.35 -0.32
CA TRP A 23 -4.35 -0.04 -1.33
C TRP A 23 -5.67 0.72 -1.20
N ILE A 24 -6.15 0.99 0.02
CA ILE A 24 -7.33 1.84 0.24
C ILE A 24 -7.10 3.23 -0.38
N ARG A 25 -5.92 3.81 -0.15
CA ARG A 25 -5.55 5.12 -0.70
C ARG A 25 -5.50 5.09 -2.24
N LEU A 26 -4.95 4.04 -2.83
CA LEU A 26 -4.83 3.91 -4.29
C LEU A 26 -6.16 3.64 -4.97
N LEU A 27 -6.95 2.71 -4.44
CA LEU A 27 -8.27 2.44 -5.00
C LEU A 27 -9.17 3.67 -4.83
N GLY A 28 -9.11 4.34 -3.69
CA GLY A 28 -9.82 5.60 -3.45
C GLY A 28 -9.46 6.67 -4.50
N PHE A 29 -8.18 6.83 -4.81
CA PHE A 29 -7.71 7.74 -5.84
C PHE A 29 -8.23 7.36 -7.26
N GLN A 30 -8.20 6.08 -7.61
CA GLN A 30 -8.73 5.57 -8.90
C GLN A 30 -10.25 5.75 -9.03
N THR A 31 -10.98 5.67 -7.91
CA THR A 31 -12.44 5.77 -7.88
C THR A 31 -12.94 7.15 -7.45
N PHE A 32 -12.16 8.22 -7.62
CA PHE A 32 -12.60 9.59 -7.36
C PHE A 32 -13.12 9.80 -5.92
N SER A 33 -12.44 9.20 -4.93
CA SER A 33 -12.79 9.25 -3.50
C SER A 33 -14.17 8.69 -3.13
N LEU A 34 -14.70 7.76 -3.91
CA LEU A 34 -15.95 7.05 -3.58
C LEU A 34 -15.84 6.30 -2.23
N PRO A 35 -16.79 6.48 -1.29
CA PRO A 35 -16.78 5.76 0.00
C PRO A 35 -16.77 4.23 -0.14
N GLN A 36 -17.33 3.70 -1.23
CA GLN A 36 -17.41 2.27 -1.52
C GLN A 36 -16.03 1.64 -1.73
N ALA A 37 -15.01 2.41 -2.13
CA ALA A 37 -13.65 1.91 -2.35
C ALA A 37 -13.04 1.29 -1.08
N PHE A 38 -13.34 1.89 0.09
CA PHE A 38 -12.90 1.36 1.37
C PHE A 38 -13.51 -0.02 1.64
N SER A 39 -14.85 -0.12 1.59
CA SER A 39 -15.58 -1.36 1.83
C SER A 39 -15.19 -2.46 0.84
N PHE A 40 -14.95 -2.10 -0.42
CA PHE A 40 -14.54 -3.04 -1.45
C PHE A 40 -13.11 -3.56 -1.23
N THR A 41 -12.18 -2.68 -0.87
CA THR A 41 -10.81 -3.09 -0.52
C THR A 41 -10.82 -4.05 0.67
N LEU A 42 -11.56 -3.72 1.73
CA LEU A 42 -11.70 -4.57 2.91
C LEU A 42 -12.32 -5.94 2.56
N ALA A 43 -13.37 -5.96 1.73
CA ALA A 43 -14.00 -7.20 1.29
C ALA A 43 -13.03 -8.12 0.55
N LEU A 44 -12.25 -7.57 -0.39
CA LEU A 44 -11.22 -8.32 -1.11
C LEU A 44 -10.12 -8.81 -0.17
N PHE A 45 -9.71 -7.99 0.79
CA PHE A 45 -8.68 -8.34 1.76
C PHE A 45 -9.11 -9.50 2.66
N LEU A 46 -10.33 -9.42 3.20
CA LEU A 46 -10.92 -10.48 4.02
C LEU A 46 -11.11 -11.78 3.22
N LEU A 47 -11.56 -11.69 1.96
CA LEU A 47 -11.64 -12.85 1.08
C LEU A 47 -10.25 -13.47 0.85
N GLY A 48 -9.24 -12.65 0.57
CA GLY A 48 -7.86 -13.12 0.41
C GLY A 48 -7.35 -13.88 1.64
N ILE A 49 -7.59 -13.35 2.84
CA ILE A 49 -7.21 -14.00 4.11
C ILE A 49 -8.02 -15.29 4.37
N ALA A 50 -9.29 -15.33 3.97
CA ALA A 50 -10.11 -16.52 4.10
C ALA A 50 -9.55 -17.67 3.23
N PHE A 51 -9.24 -17.39 1.96
CA PHE A 51 -8.62 -18.37 1.06
C PHE A 51 -7.22 -18.78 1.52
N SER A 52 -6.41 -17.82 1.97
CA SER A 52 -5.07 -18.10 2.45
C SER A 52 -5.05 -18.97 3.69
N SER A 53 -6.06 -18.85 4.56
CA SER A 53 -6.19 -19.67 5.77
C SER A 53 -6.38 -21.14 5.44
N PHE A 54 -7.13 -21.45 4.37
CA PHE A 54 -7.28 -22.81 3.86
C PHE A 54 -5.95 -23.36 3.29
N ILE A 55 -5.24 -22.55 2.51
CA ILE A 55 -3.92 -22.90 1.94
C ILE A 55 -2.90 -23.13 3.07
N GLY A 56 -2.80 -22.21 4.03
CA GLY A 56 -1.90 -22.32 5.17
C GLY A 56 -2.20 -23.55 6.04
N LYS A 57 -3.49 -23.89 6.24
CA LYS A 57 -3.89 -25.14 6.91
C LYS A 57 -3.37 -26.38 6.18
N LYS A 58 -3.51 -26.42 4.84
CA LYS A 58 -3.03 -27.54 4.02
C LYS A 58 -1.52 -27.71 4.12
N VAL A 59 -0.76 -26.61 4.09
CA VAL A 59 0.71 -26.60 4.26
C VAL A 59 1.10 -27.19 5.63
N CYS A 60 0.39 -26.81 6.69
CA CYS A 60 0.64 -27.39 8.02
C CYS A 60 0.34 -28.90 8.07
N GLN A 61 -0.73 -29.36 7.43
CA GLN A 61 -1.09 -30.78 7.38
C GLN A 61 -0.09 -31.63 6.58
N GLN A 62 0.56 -31.04 5.58
CA GLN A 62 1.57 -31.70 4.77
C GLN A 62 2.94 -31.79 5.46
N GLY A 63 3.13 -31.13 6.61
CA GLY A 63 4.41 -31.11 7.33
C GLY A 63 5.45 -30.14 6.77
N ASP A 64 5.07 -29.29 5.80
CA ASP A 64 5.96 -28.31 5.17
C ASP A 64 6.10 -27.01 5.99
N ALA A 65 5.31 -26.87 7.06
CA ALA A 65 5.31 -25.71 7.95
C ALA A 65 6.71 -25.50 8.56
N SER A 66 7.38 -24.44 8.11
CA SER A 66 8.71 -24.08 8.60
C SER A 66 8.96 -22.59 8.47
N ILE A 67 9.88 -22.05 9.27
CA ILE A 67 10.32 -20.66 9.15
C ILE A 67 10.86 -20.37 7.73
N ASN A 68 11.54 -21.34 7.12
CA ASN A 68 12.03 -21.22 5.74
C ASN A 68 10.87 -21.12 4.72
N TYR A 69 9.76 -21.82 4.94
CA TYR A 69 8.56 -21.70 4.10
C TYR A 69 7.95 -20.30 4.19
N ILE A 70 7.85 -19.74 5.40
CA ILE A 70 7.43 -18.33 5.62
C ILE A 70 8.33 -17.36 4.84
N GLY A 71 9.65 -17.56 4.89
CA GLY A 71 10.60 -16.75 4.13
C GLY A 71 10.39 -16.80 2.62
N ARG A 72 10.04 -17.97 2.07
CA ARG A 72 9.69 -18.12 0.65
C ARG A 72 8.39 -17.40 0.31
N ILE A 73 7.37 -17.49 1.16
CA ILE A 73 6.11 -16.76 0.95
C ILE A 73 6.38 -15.26 0.91
N PHE A 74 7.13 -14.71 1.87
CA PHE A 74 7.44 -13.28 1.88
C PHE A 74 8.27 -12.84 0.67
N PHE A 75 9.20 -13.66 0.21
CA PHE A 75 9.93 -13.39 -1.04
C PHE A 75 8.99 -13.35 -2.25
N ILE A 76 8.09 -14.33 -2.38
CA ILE A 76 7.09 -14.38 -3.46
C ILE A 76 6.13 -13.19 -3.36
N ALA A 77 5.70 -12.83 -2.16
CA ALA A 77 4.85 -11.68 -1.91
C ALA A 77 5.52 -10.37 -2.35
N ALA A 78 6.78 -10.16 -1.96
CA ALA A 78 7.54 -8.98 -2.39
C ALA A 78 7.75 -8.92 -3.91
N LEU A 79 8.01 -10.06 -4.56
CA LEU A 79 8.10 -10.13 -6.02
C LEU A 79 6.76 -9.77 -6.67
N PHE A 80 5.66 -10.28 -6.13
CA PHE A 80 4.32 -9.95 -6.58
C PHE A 80 4.01 -8.45 -6.40
N ASP A 81 4.36 -7.86 -5.26
CA ASP A 81 4.14 -6.43 -5.02
C ASP A 81 4.92 -5.56 -6.03
N CYS A 82 6.16 -5.92 -6.36
CA CYS A 82 6.94 -5.26 -7.42
C CYS A 82 6.28 -5.40 -8.81
N LEU A 83 5.70 -6.57 -9.10
CA LEU A 83 4.95 -6.76 -10.35
C LEU A 83 3.66 -5.92 -10.36
N ALA A 84 2.93 -5.86 -9.24
CA ALA A 84 1.69 -5.11 -9.11
C ALA A 84 1.92 -3.61 -9.37
N ILE A 85 2.93 -3.00 -8.73
CA ILE A 85 3.25 -1.60 -8.98
C ILE A 85 3.75 -1.36 -10.40
N GLY A 86 4.53 -2.30 -10.97
CA GLY A 86 4.98 -2.24 -12.36
C GLY A 86 3.82 -2.20 -13.34
N LEU A 87 2.87 -3.13 -13.22
CA LEU A 87 1.69 -3.23 -14.10
C LEU A 87 0.80 -1.99 -14.06
N ILE A 88 0.62 -1.41 -12.87
CA ILE A 88 -0.13 -0.17 -12.68
C ILE A 88 0.59 1.02 -13.33
N SER A 89 1.92 1.09 -13.21
CA SER A 89 2.71 2.20 -13.75
C SER A 89 2.87 2.19 -15.27
N THR A 90 2.65 1.05 -15.94
CA THR A 90 2.85 0.91 -17.40
C THR A 90 1.59 1.11 -18.22
N THR A 91 0.42 1.03 -17.59
CA THR A 91 -0.86 1.00 -18.30
C THR A 91 -1.56 2.33 -18.10
N SER A 92 -1.89 3.04 -19.18
CA SER A 92 -2.65 4.31 -19.10
C SER A 92 -4.17 4.11 -19.05
N ASN A 93 -4.66 2.90 -19.35
CA ASN A 93 -6.09 2.61 -19.36
C ASN A 93 -6.64 2.44 -17.94
N SER A 94 -7.51 3.37 -17.52
CA SER A 94 -8.11 3.43 -16.18
C SER A 94 -8.88 2.15 -15.82
N PHE A 95 -9.59 1.55 -16.77
CA PHE A 95 -10.33 0.30 -16.53
C PHE A 95 -9.37 -0.87 -16.26
N THR A 96 -8.31 -1.00 -17.05
CA THR A 96 -7.31 -2.05 -16.88
C THR A 96 -6.56 -1.90 -15.56
N ASN A 97 -6.20 -0.67 -15.18
CA ASN A 97 -5.57 -0.38 -13.89
C ASN A 97 -6.46 -0.74 -12.70
N LEU A 98 -7.76 -0.50 -12.81
CA LEU A 98 -8.72 -0.90 -11.79
C LEU A 98 -8.73 -2.43 -11.64
N VAL A 99 -8.80 -3.19 -12.74
CA VAL A 99 -8.76 -4.66 -12.71
C VAL A 99 -7.45 -5.17 -12.08
N TYR A 100 -6.31 -4.60 -12.47
CA TYR A 100 -5.01 -4.95 -11.87
C TYR A 100 -4.95 -4.63 -10.37
N SER A 101 -5.56 -3.53 -9.94
CA SER A 101 -5.61 -3.16 -8.51
C SER A 101 -6.46 -4.14 -7.72
N ILE A 102 -7.66 -4.49 -8.21
CA ILE A 102 -8.52 -5.51 -7.58
C ILE A 102 -7.79 -6.85 -7.43
N PHE A 103 -7.18 -7.32 -8.51
CA PHE A 103 -6.43 -8.57 -8.50
C PHE A 103 -5.25 -8.50 -7.52
N SER A 104 -4.52 -7.38 -7.53
CA SER A 104 -3.37 -7.16 -6.66
C SER A 104 -3.75 -7.11 -5.18
N ILE A 105 -4.85 -6.44 -4.81
CA ILE A 105 -5.36 -6.41 -3.43
C ILE A 105 -5.64 -7.84 -2.93
N PHE A 106 -6.39 -8.61 -3.70
CA PHE A 106 -6.73 -9.99 -3.34
C PHE A 106 -5.46 -10.86 -3.20
N CYS A 107 -4.54 -10.79 -4.16
CA CYS A 107 -3.31 -11.58 -4.15
C CYS A 107 -2.34 -11.16 -3.04
N CYS A 108 -2.22 -9.86 -2.74
CA CYS A 108 -1.41 -9.35 -1.64
C CYS A 108 -1.90 -9.92 -0.30
N ALA A 109 -3.21 -9.86 -0.07
CA ALA A 109 -3.85 -10.40 1.12
C ALA A 109 -3.70 -11.92 1.21
N LEU A 110 -3.90 -12.62 0.08
CA LEU A 110 -3.78 -14.07 0.01
C LEU A 110 -2.35 -14.52 0.35
N LEU A 111 -1.33 -13.98 -0.31
CA LEU A 111 0.06 -14.41 -0.10
C LEU A 111 0.50 -14.19 1.36
N ARG A 112 0.23 -13.00 1.91
CA ARG A 112 0.61 -12.68 3.31
C ARG A 112 -0.22 -13.46 4.32
N GLY A 113 -1.49 -13.71 4.04
CA GLY A 113 -2.38 -14.44 4.94
C GLY A 113 -2.03 -15.92 5.10
N ILE A 114 -1.24 -16.54 4.21
CA ILE A 114 -0.78 -17.93 4.36
C ILE A 114 0.14 -18.07 5.59
N VAL A 115 0.86 -17.00 5.94
CA VAL A 115 1.84 -17.00 7.03
C VAL A 115 1.16 -17.23 8.39
N PHE A 116 -0.06 -16.72 8.58
CA PHE A 116 -0.71 -16.72 9.89
C PHE A 116 -1.00 -18.14 10.44
N PRO A 117 -1.65 -19.07 9.70
CA PRO A 117 -1.79 -20.46 10.16
C PRO A 117 -0.46 -21.17 10.45
N ILE A 118 0.58 -20.90 9.66
CA ILE A 118 1.91 -21.53 9.80
C ILE A 118 2.58 -21.05 11.08
N VAL A 119 2.59 -19.75 11.33
CA VAL A 119 3.17 -19.16 12.54
C VAL A 119 2.42 -19.67 13.79
N HIS A 120 1.09 -19.79 13.71
CA HIS A 120 0.29 -20.34 14.79
C HIS A 120 0.63 -21.82 15.08
N HIS A 121 0.80 -22.64 14.03
CA HIS A 121 1.23 -24.02 14.17
C HIS A 121 2.60 -24.13 14.84
N LEU A 122 3.60 -23.41 14.33
CA LEU A 122 4.97 -23.37 14.88
C LEU A 122 5.06 -22.80 16.31
N GLY A 123 4.15 -21.88 16.65
CA GLY A 123 4.09 -21.25 17.97
C GLY A 123 3.45 -22.13 19.06
N SER A 124 2.57 -23.04 18.66
CA SER A 124 1.78 -23.89 19.58
C SER A 124 2.29 -25.33 19.69
N GLU A 125 3.19 -25.76 18.80
CA GLU A 125 3.68 -27.15 18.69
C GLU A 125 4.33 -27.68 19.98
N HIS A 126 5.08 -26.84 20.70
CA HIS A 126 5.83 -27.25 21.90
C HIS A 126 5.07 -27.08 23.22
N LYS A 127 3.99 -26.29 23.24
CA LYS A 127 3.13 -26.09 24.41
C LYS A 127 1.69 -25.93 23.92
N LYS A 128 0.91 -27.00 23.98
CA LYS A 128 -0.55 -27.01 23.72
C LYS A 128 -1.33 -26.28 24.83
N THR A 129 -0.87 -25.11 25.23
CA THR A 129 -1.47 -24.25 26.25
C THR A 129 -2.20 -23.12 25.55
N GLY A 130 -3.41 -22.76 26.02
CA GLY A 130 -4.16 -21.62 25.48
C GLY A 130 -3.35 -20.31 25.47
N ALA A 131 -2.45 -20.12 26.44
CA ALA A 131 -1.56 -18.96 26.53
C ALA A 131 -0.56 -18.83 25.36
N ALA A 132 -0.06 -19.94 24.82
CA ALA A 132 0.88 -19.88 23.69
C ALA A 132 0.17 -19.44 22.40
N ILE A 133 -1.05 -19.94 22.20
CA ILE A 133 -1.95 -19.58 21.10
C ILE A 133 -2.34 -18.09 21.20
N SER A 134 -2.79 -17.65 22.38
CA SER A 134 -3.22 -16.27 22.59
C SER A 134 -2.08 -15.28 22.40
N ASN A 135 -0.85 -15.60 22.79
CA ASN A 135 0.30 -14.71 22.63
C ASN A 135 0.67 -14.47 21.17
N VAL A 136 0.58 -15.50 20.32
CA VAL A 136 0.81 -15.35 18.87
C VAL A 136 -0.29 -14.50 18.24
N TYR A 137 -1.55 -14.79 18.58
CA TYR A 137 -2.69 -14.01 18.11
C TYR A 137 -2.60 -12.54 18.55
N PHE A 138 -2.31 -12.29 19.82
CA PHE A 138 -2.14 -10.95 20.38
C PHE A 138 -1.05 -10.17 19.67
N ALA A 139 0.10 -10.80 19.39
CA ALA A 139 1.18 -10.16 18.64
C ALA A 139 0.75 -9.79 17.21
N ASN A 140 -0.03 -10.63 16.52
CA ASN A 140 -0.60 -10.27 15.21
C ASN A 140 -1.52 -9.05 15.30
N VAL A 141 -2.45 -9.05 16.26
CA VAL A 141 -3.38 -7.93 16.47
C VAL A 141 -2.61 -6.64 16.77
N LEU A 142 -1.58 -6.68 17.63
CA LEU A 142 -0.72 -5.52 17.88
C LEU A 142 -0.03 -5.00 16.62
N GLY A 143 0.53 -5.91 15.80
CA GLY A 143 1.16 -5.55 14.54
C GLY A 143 0.18 -4.90 13.58
N CYS A 144 -1.01 -5.48 13.46
CA CYS A 144 -2.13 -4.89 12.73
C CYS A 144 -2.45 -3.49 13.29
N THR A 145 -2.71 -3.31 14.58
CA THR A 145 -3.07 -1.99 15.13
C THR A 145 -2.01 -0.91 14.90
N ILE A 146 -0.72 -1.26 15.00
CA ILE A 146 0.37 -0.29 14.83
C ILE A 146 0.55 0.11 13.36
N ALA A 147 0.28 -0.78 12.40
CA ALA A 147 0.53 -0.53 10.99
C ALA A 147 -0.23 0.68 10.41
N PRO A 148 -1.56 0.84 10.55
CA PRO A 148 -2.29 2.01 10.05
C PRO A 148 -1.87 3.30 10.72
N ILE A 149 -1.51 3.24 12.01
CA ILE A 149 -1.00 4.42 12.72
C ILE A 149 0.33 4.84 12.10
N PHE A 150 1.26 3.90 11.95
CA PHE A 150 2.60 4.19 11.46
C PHE A 150 2.62 4.55 9.96
N ILE A 151 1.92 3.79 9.13
CA ILE A 151 1.85 4.01 7.68
C ILE A 151 1.00 5.24 7.37
N GLY A 152 -0.20 5.32 7.96
CA GLY A 152 -1.17 6.38 7.69
C GLY A 152 -0.74 7.75 8.18
N PHE A 153 -0.23 7.86 9.41
CA PHE A 153 0.07 9.15 10.03
C PHE A 153 1.54 9.56 9.94
N TYR A 154 2.48 8.62 9.81
CA TYR A 154 3.91 8.92 9.80
C TYR A 154 4.54 8.73 8.42
N LEU A 155 4.52 7.53 7.82
CA LEU A 155 5.18 7.34 6.52
C LEU A 155 4.54 8.16 5.41
N LEU A 156 3.22 8.15 5.27
CA LEU A 156 2.53 8.92 4.22
C LEU A 156 2.60 10.44 4.43
N ASP A 157 3.08 10.92 5.58
CA ASP A 157 3.34 12.34 5.82
C ASP A 157 4.76 12.76 5.37
N GLN A 158 5.69 11.80 5.33
CA GLN A 158 7.11 12.04 5.03
C GLN A 158 7.52 11.55 3.62
N PHE A 159 6.82 10.55 3.09
CA PHE A 159 7.14 9.87 1.84
C PHE A 159 5.92 9.82 0.92
N THR A 160 6.18 9.76 -0.38
CA THR A 160 5.13 9.55 -1.40
C THR A 160 4.44 8.20 -1.23
N THR A 161 3.26 8.04 -1.83
CA THR A 161 2.55 6.75 -1.75
C THR A 161 3.38 5.63 -2.40
N GLN A 162 4.04 5.93 -3.52
CA GLN A 162 4.96 5.02 -4.22
C GLN A 162 6.16 4.63 -3.33
N GLN A 163 6.82 5.62 -2.70
CA GLN A 163 7.96 5.34 -1.81
C GLN A 163 7.54 4.51 -0.60
N THR A 164 6.41 4.85 0.03
CA THR A 164 5.86 4.11 1.17
C THR A 164 5.60 2.64 0.80
N TYR A 165 5.03 2.39 -0.38
CA TYR A 165 4.81 1.03 -0.89
C TYR A 165 6.14 0.26 -1.04
N LEU A 166 7.15 0.87 -1.66
CA LEU A 166 8.47 0.24 -1.83
C LEU A 166 9.21 0.03 -0.50
N ILE A 167 9.02 0.91 0.50
CA ILE A 167 9.54 0.71 1.85
C ILE A 167 8.92 -0.54 2.49
N VAL A 168 7.60 -0.76 2.35
CA VAL A 168 6.92 -1.96 2.85
C VAL A 168 7.44 -3.22 2.16
N ILE A 169 7.71 -3.18 0.85
CA ILE A 169 8.37 -4.28 0.11
C ILE A 169 9.77 -4.54 0.69
N SER A 170 10.55 -3.48 0.93
CA SER A 170 11.90 -3.59 1.48
C SER A 170 11.89 -4.26 2.87
N ILE A 171 10.96 -3.86 3.75
CA ILE A 171 10.78 -4.50 5.06
C ILE A 171 10.38 -5.97 4.90
N THR A 172 9.49 -6.29 3.94
CA THR A 172 9.10 -7.67 3.62
C THR A 172 10.29 -8.52 3.22
N LEU A 173 11.18 -8.01 2.35
CA LEU A 173 12.39 -8.70 1.91
C LEU A 173 13.42 -8.87 3.03
N ILE A 174 13.56 -7.89 3.92
CA ILE A 174 14.42 -8.01 5.11
C ILE A 174 13.94 -9.18 5.99
N ILE A 175 12.63 -9.27 6.22
CA ILE A 175 12.03 -10.36 7.01
C ILE A 175 12.21 -11.71 6.30
N ALA A 176 12.02 -11.76 4.98
CA ALA A 176 12.29 -12.95 4.18
C ALA A 176 13.75 -13.42 4.34
N CYS A 177 14.72 -12.50 4.34
CA CYS A 177 16.15 -12.81 4.51
C CYS A 177 16.44 -13.50 5.85
N PHE A 178 15.83 -13.03 6.94
CA PHE A 178 15.96 -13.64 8.26
C PHE A 178 15.34 -15.04 8.33
N CYS A 179 14.30 -15.31 7.53
CA CYS A 179 13.56 -16.56 7.55
C CYS A 179 14.15 -17.66 6.66
N LEU A 180 14.68 -17.29 5.49
CA LEU A 180 15.30 -18.23 4.55
C LEU A 180 16.49 -18.93 5.21
N THR A 181 16.81 -20.17 4.81
CA THR A 181 17.96 -20.92 5.36
C THR A 181 19.07 -21.12 4.34
N LYS A 182 18.73 -21.39 3.08
CA LYS A 182 19.71 -21.63 2.00
C LYS A 182 20.45 -20.36 1.60
N ARG A 183 21.79 -20.41 1.57
CA ARG A 183 22.68 -19.27 1.28
C ARG A 183 22.40 -18.61 -0.07
N VAL A 184 22.12 -19.40 -1.11
CA VAL A 184 21.80 -18.90 -2.46
C VAL A 184 20.53 -18.04 -2.44
N PHE A 185 19.44 -18.55 -1.87
CA PHE A 185 18.17 -17.80 -1.78
C PHE A 185 18.31 -16.54 -0.90
N LYS A 186 19.10 -16.59 0.19
CA LYS A 186 19.40 -15.40 0.98
C LYS A 186 20.14 -14.34 0.18
N ALA A 187 21.16 -14.73 -0.59
CA ALA A 187 21.94 -13.80 -1.40
C ALA A 187 21.08 -13.14 -2.48
N ILE A 188 20.25 -13.92 -3.19
CA ILE A 188 19.30 -13.40 -4.18
C ILE A 188 18.31 -12.43 -3.53
N ASN A 189 17.70 -12.81 -2.41
CA ASN A 189 16.76 -11.95 -1.68
C ASN A 189 17.42 -10.67 -1.16
N ALA A 190 18.66 -10.74 -0.66
CA ALA A 190 19.39 -9.57 -0.18
C ALA A 190 19.74 -8.62 -1.32
N LEU A 191 20.18 -9.13 -2.47
CA LEU A 191 20.47 -8.33 -3.65
C LEU A 191 19.18 -7.67 -4.18
N PHE A 192 18.07 -8.40 -4.17
CA PHE A 192 16.77 -7.84 -4.52
C PHE A 192 16.33 -6.75 -3.52
N ALA A 193 16.50 -6.96 -2.22
CA ALA A 193 16.21 -5.95 -1.19
C ALA A 193 17.01 -4.66 -1.42
N ILE A 194 18.31 -4.77 -1.70
CA ILE A 194 19.17 -3.62 -2.01
C ILE A 194 18.66 -2.90 -3.26
N SER A 195 18.28 -3.64 -4.30
CA SER A 195 17.70 -3.06 -5.52
C SER A 195 16.41 -2.29 -5.25
N VAL A 196 15.50 -2.81 -4.42
CA VAL A 196 14.25 -2.12 -4.08
C VAL A 196 14.51 -0.88 -3.23
N VAL A 197 15.42 -0.95 -2.26
CA VAL A 197 15.82 0.22 -1.45
C VAL A 197 16.42 1.31 -2.34
N PHE A 198 17.29 0.95 -3.27
CA PHE A 198 17.86 1.91 -4.22
C PHE A 198 16.77 2.52 -5.12
N ALA A 199 15.84 1.68 -5.59
CA ALA A 199 14.69 2.12 -6.37
C ALA A 199 13.79 3.12 -5.62
N THR A 200 13.67 3.03 -4.29
CA THR A 200 12.88 4.01 -3.51
C THR A 200 13.42 5.44 -3.60
N ALA A 201 14.74 5.60 -3.75
CA ALA A 201 15.39 6.91 -3.80
C ALA A 201 15.53 7.46 -5.22
N LEU A 202 15.60 6.58 -6.23
CA LEU A 202 15.95 6.95 -7.60
C LEU A 202 14.80 6.91 -8.59
N LEU A 203 13.77 6.10 -8.34
CA LEU A 203 12.65 6.04 -9.25
C LEU A 203 11.86 7.34 -9.15
N PRO A 204 11.66 8.05 -10.29
CA PRO A 204 10.74 9.17 -10.30
C PRO A 204 9.35 8.66 -9.92
N GLU A 205 8.59 9.51 -9.22
CA GLU A 205 7.21 9.22 -8.93
C GLU A 205 6.43 9.17 -10.25
N LYS A 206 5.85 8.01 -10.54
CA LYS A 206 5.02 7.81 -11.73
C LYS A 206 3.64 7.29 -11.39
N MET A 207 3.50 6.63 -10.24
CA MET A 207 2.31 5.87 -9.92
C MET A 207 1.04 6.73 -9.84
N ILE A 208 1.09 7.87 -9.15
CA ILE A 208 -0.07 8.75 -9.05
C ILE A 208 -0.33 9.47 -10.37
N SER A 209 0.72 9.92 -11.06
CA SER A 209 0.57 10.57 -12.37
C SER A 209 0.00 9.64 -13.45
N THR A 210 0.27 8.33 -13.41
CA THR A 210 -0.31 7.36 -14.36
C THR A 210 -1.75 7.00 -14.04
N LEU A 211 -2.14 7.15 -12.78
CA LEU A 211 -3.51 6.93 -12.34
C LEU A 211 -4.39 8.18 -12.48
N ALA A 212 -3.77 9.35 -12.63
CA ALA A 212 -4.46 10.57 -12.94
C ALA A 212 -5.07 10.49 -14.35
N ASN A 213 -6.30 10.95 -14.48
CA ASN A 213 -7.15 10.65 -15.63
C ASN A 213 -7.12 11.75 -16.72
N GLU A 214 -6.21 12.71 -16.63
CA GLU A 214 -6.23 13.93 -17.42
C GLU A 214 -5.06 13.95 -18.42
N GLU A 215 -5.28 13.37 -19.60
CA GLU A 215 -4.26 13.23 -20.67
C GLU A 215 -3.86 14.58 -21.30
N ASP A 216 -4.74 15.58 -21.21
CA ASP A 216 -4.62 16.86 -21.92
C ASP A 216 -4.01 17.99 -21.06
N MET A 217 -3.71 17.72 -19.79
CA MET A 217 -3.23 18.72 -18.84
C MET A 217 -1.84 18.40 -18.31
N GLN A 218 -1.01 19.44 -18.17
CA GLN A 218 0.33 19.28 -17.62
C GLN A 218 0.28 19.32 -16.09
N LEU A 219 0.69 18.24 -15.43
CA LEU A 219 0.84 18.21 -13.97
C LEU A 219 2.01 19.11 -13.57
N GLU A 220 1.72 20.19 -12.85
CA GLU A 220 2.72 21.15 -12.38
C GLU A 220 3.18 20.81 -10.97
N THR A 221 2.23 20.55 -10.07
CA THR A 221 2.52 20.28 -8.66
C THR A 221 1.73 19.07 -8.19
N LEU A 222 2.42 18.16 -7.51
CA LEU A 222 1.84 17.01 -6.84
C LEU A 222 2.23 17.03 -5.37
N ILE A 223 1.23 17.10 -4.49
CA ILE A 223 1.42 17.10 -3.04
C ILE A 223 0.76 15.86 -2.48
N GLU A 224 1.57 14.99 -1.88
CA GLU A 224 1.10 13.82 -1.15
C GLU A 224 1.38 13.99 0.34
N ASN A 225 0.37 13.80 1.17
CA ASN A 225 0.53 13.72 2.61
C ASN A 225 -0.51 12.79 3.25
N LYS A 226 -0.50 12.70 4.59
CA LYS A 226 -1.48 11.90 5.36
C LYS A 226 -2.95 12.29 5.14
N HIS A 227 -3.24 13.52 4.72
CA HIS A 227 -4.60 14.01 4.51
C HIS A 227 -5.14 13.63 3.13
N GLY A 228 -4.27 13.46 2.14
CA GLY A 228 -4.70 13.10 0.79
C GLY A 228 -3.64 13.37 -0.27
N ILE A 229 -4.12 13.46 -1.51
CA ILE A 229 -3.32 13.74 -2.71
C ILE A 229 -3.93 14.99 -3.34
N ILE A 230 -3.11 16.02 -3.54
CA ILE A 230 -3.50 17.25 -4.25
C ILE A 230 -2.70 17.34 -5.52
N GLN A 231 -3.39 17.55 -6.63
CA GLN A 231 -2.82 17.73 -7.95
C GLN A 231 -3.16 19.11 -8.47
N VAL A 232 -2.15 19.82 -8.96
CA VAL A 232 -2.33 21.10 -9.64
C VAL A 232 -1.93 20.92 -11.09
N TYR A 233 -2.90 21.09 -11.97
CA TYR A 233 -2.75 20.99 -13.41
C TYR A 233 -2.72 22.38 -14.03
N LEU A 234 -1.93 22.53 -15.09
CA LEU A 234 -1.97 23.70 -15.95
C LEU A 234 -2.82 23.38 -17.18
N ASP A 235 -3.93 24.10 -17.33
CA ASP A 235 -4.79 24.03 -18.51
C ASP A 235 -4.16 24.79 -19.69
N LYS A 236 -4.66 24.53 -20.91
CA LYS A 236 -4.28 25.21 -22.17
C LYS A 236 -4.41 26.73 -22.07
N ASN A 237 -5.29 27.23 -21.19
CA ASN A 237 -5.50 28.64 -20.93
C ASN A 237 -4.51 29.25 -19.90
N GLN A 238 -3.47 28.51 -19.49
CA GLN A 238 -2.51 28.91 -18.43
C GLN A 238 -3.18 29.11 -17.06
N ASP A 239 -4.27 28.39 -16.86
CA ASP A 239 -5.06 28.39 -15.64
C ASP A 239 -4.64 27.20 -14.76
N HIS A 240 -4.46 27.44 -13.45
CA HIS A 240 -4.09 26.39 -12.51
C HIS A 240 -5.33 25.72 -11.92
N LEU A 241 -5.61 24.48 -12.30
CA LEU A 241 -6.75 23.70 -11.80
C LEU A 241 -6.30 22.80 -10.65
N VAL A 242 -7.07 22.78 -9.56
CA VAL A 242 -6.80 22.01 -8.35
C VAL A 242 -7.72 20.81 -8.29
N TYR A 243 -7.12 19.64 -8.11
CA TYR A 243 -7.81 18.37 -7.94
C TYR A 243 -7.42 17.76 -6.59
N GLY A 244 -8.42 17.41 -5.79
CA GLY A 244 -8.27 16.64 -4.57
C GLY A 244 -8.61 15.18 -4.83
N SER A 245 -7.63 14.28 -4.68
CA SER A 245 -7.82 12.83 -4.87
C SER A 245 -8.52 12.47 -6.19
N ASN A 246 -8.03 13.06 -7.28
CA ASN A 246 -8.53 12.93 -8.66
C ASN A 246 -9.90 13.58 -8.92
N VAL A 247 -10.46 14.33 -7.97
CA VAL A 247 -11.72 15.07 -8.12
C VAL A 247 -11.44 16.56 -8.26
N TYR A 248 -12.05 17.22 -9.24
CA TYR A 248 -11.94 18.67 -9.40
C TYR A 248 -12.46 19.40 -8.16
N ASP A 249 -11.61 20.22 -7.54
CA ASP A 249 -11.91 21.00 -6.33
C ASP A 249 -12.06 22.49 -6.66
N GLY A 250 -11.25 23.00 -7.59
CA GLY A 250 -11.36 24.40 -8.02
C GLY A 250 -10.19 24.88 -8.87
N GLN A 251 -9.96 26.19 -8.83
CA GLN A 251 -9.00 26.88 -9.68
C GLN A 251 -8.24 27.95 -8.90
N LEU A 252 -6.92 27.98 -9.06
CA LEU A 252 -6.04 29.01 -8.52
C LEU A 252 -5.76 30.05 -9.59
N ASN A 253 -6.33 31.25 -9.42
CA ASN A 253 -6.02 32.39 -10.27
C ASN A 253 -6.11 33.67 -9.45
N VAL A 254 -5.07 34.49 -9.53
CA VAL A 254 -4.95 35.79 -8.83
C VAL A 254 -4.96 36.99 -9.79
N ASN A 255 -4.98 36.74 -11.10
CA ASN A 255 -4.96 37.77 -12.13
C ASN A 255 -6.35 38.38 -12.32
N LEU A 256 -6.50 39.65 -11.94
CA LEU A 256 -7.75 40.41 -12.09
C LEU A 256 -8.16 40.60 -13.56
N ASN A 257 -7.20 40.65 -14.48
CA ASN A 257 -7.45 40.88 -15.90
C ASN A 257 -7.86 39.60 -16.63
N HIS A 258 -7.47 38.44 -16.10
CA HIS A 258 -7.84 37.12 -16.62
C HIS A 258 -8.68 36.41 -15.57
N ASN A 259 -9.97 36.68 -15.53
CA ASN A 259 -10.86 36.29 -14.44
C ASN A 259 -11.57 34.95 -14.72
N SER A 260 -10.81 33.85 -14.81
CA SER A 260 -11.34 32.51 -15.04
C SER A 260 -12.08 31.93 -13.82
N ASN A 261 -11.60 32.21 -12.60
CA ASN A 261 -12.18 31.73 -11.35
C ASN A 261 -13.20 32.69 -10.69
N GLY A 262 -13.51 33.83 -11.31
CA GLY A 262 -14.46 34.78 -10.76
C GLY A 262 -13.95 35.60 -9.55
N ILE A 263 -12.63 35.73 -9.36
CA ILE A 263 -12.01 36.41 -8.20
C ILE A 263 -12.49 37.85 -7.98
N HIS A 264 -12.93 38.57 -9.02
CA HIS A 264 -13.52 39.90 -8.90
C HIS A 264 -14.63 39.99 -7.84
N ARG A 265 -15.41 38.92 -7.62
CA ARG A 265 -16.48 38.86 -6.60
C ARG A 265 -15.94 39.06 -5.18
N ALA A 266 -14.75 38.51 -4.89
CA ALA A 266 -14.09 38.68 -3.60
C ALA A 266 -13.64 40.14 -3.38
N TYR A 267 -13.23 40.84 -4.45
CA TYR A 267 -12.80 42.24 -4.40
C TYR A 267 -13.96 43.25 -4.42
N LEU A 268 -15.15 42.86 -4.89
CA LEU A 268 -16.35 43.72 -4.87
C LEU A 268 -16.99 43.84 -3.47
N LEU A 269 -16.80 42.85 -2.59
CA LEU A 269 -17.35 42.84 -1.22
C LEU A 269 -16.87 44.04 -0.37
N PRO A 270 -15.58 44.40 -0.35
CA PRO A 270 -15.11 45.63 0.28
C PRO A 270 -15.64 46.91 -0.37
N ALA A 271 -15.84 46.93 -1.69
CA ALA A 271 -16.27 48.13 -2.43
C ALA A 271 -17.73 48.54 -2.12
N HIS A 272 -18.56 47.58 -1.70
CA HIS A 272 -19.97 47.81 -1.33
C HIS A 272 -20.20 48.06 0.17
N ARG A 273 -19.17 47.94 1.03
CA ARG A 273 -19.24 48.45 2.40
C ARG A 273 -18.99 49.96 2.41
N LYS A 274 -20.00 50.73 2.01
CA LYS A 274 -20.12 52.14 2.36
C LYS A 274 -21.18 52.32 3.43
#